data_AF-A2G0E6-F1
#
_entry.id   AF-A2G0E6-F1
#
_cell.length_a   1.000
_cell.length_b   1.000
_cell.length_c   1.000
_cell.angle_alpha   90.00
_cell.angle_beta   90.00
_cell.angle_gamma   90.00
#
_symmetry.space_group_name_H-M   'P 1'
#
loop_
_entity.id
_entity.type
_entity.pdbx_description
1 polymer ?
#
loop_
_entity_poly.entity_id
_entity_poly.type
_entity_poly.pdbx_seq_one_letter_code
_entity_poly.pdbx_strand_id
1 'polypeptide(L)'
;MTPICYDDEHPVPSRDICMMRRVIRDNRERGYSPRFTIGIWPDVCDGEERNISPYVGQVEYFFNSSFVYELPIIAEAGKEIFEKALEPEEKEDKTAAKTAFVNCEVRRIHRLLTMSGHMYMKAIRRGSGMDEFVGEKFVEDTKQ
;
A
#
# COMPACT_ATOMS: atom_id res chain seq x y z
N MET A 1 1.35 -5.69 15.25
CA MET A 1 2.31 -5.86 14.14
C MET A 1 3.33 -4.74 14.25
N THR A 2 4.63 -5.01 14.09
CA THR A 2 5.66 -3.97 14.20
C THR A 2 5.55 -3.02 13.00
N PRO A 3 5.32 -1.71 13.23
CA PRO A 3 5.24 -0.75 12.14
C PRO A 3 6.62 -0.52 11.53
N ILE A 4 6.64 -0.12 10.26
CA ILE A 4 7.85 0.41 9.62
C ILE A 4 7.84 1.90 9.87
N CYS A 5 8.93 2.48 10.34
CA CYS A 5 9.00 3.92 10.58
C CYS A 5 9.58 4.65 9.37
N TYR A 6 9.02 5.82 9.05
CA TYR A 6 9.57 6.71 8.04
C TYR A 6 10.81 7.44 8.57
N ASP A 7 10.74 7.92 9.80
CA ASP A 7 11.82 8.47 10.61
C ASP A 7 11.68 7.96 12.06
N ASP A 8 12.54 8.41 12.98
CA ASP A 8 12.54 7.91 14.37
C ASP A 8 11.27 8.24 15.15
N GLU A 9 10.43 9.17 14.67
CA GLU A 9 9.27 9.70 15.38
C GLU A 9 7.92 9.35 14.71
N HIS A 10 7.93 8.98 13.42
CA HIS A 10 6.74 8.78 12.60
C HIS A 10 6.63 7.33 12.09
N PRO A 11 5.99 6.42 12.85
CA PRO A 11 5.68 5.08 12.38
C PRO A 11 4.61 5.12 11.28
N VAL A 12 4.86 4.41 10.18
CA VAL A 12 3.85 4.11 9.17
C VAL A 12 3.05 2.88 9.64
N PRO A 13 1.72 2.98 9.78
CA PRO A 13 0.89 1.86 10.18
C PRO A 13 1.07 0.66 9.24
N SER A 14 1.24 -0.55 9.80
CA SER A 14 1.35 -1.77 8.98
C SER A 14 0.11 -1.98 8.09
N ARG A 15 -1.07 -1.50 8.53
CA ARG A 15 -2.30 -1.50 7.73
C ARG A 15 -2.16 -0.68 6.44
N ASP A 16 -1.48 0.47 6.49
CA ASP A 16 -1.27 1.29 5.29
C ASP A 16 -0.36 0.58 4.29
N ILE A 17 0.71 -0.06 4.78
CA ILE A 17 1.59 -0.88 3.94
C ILE A 17 0.82 -2.04 3.29
N CYS A 18 -0.03 -2.73 4.04
CA CYS A 18 -0.91 -3.77 3.50
C CYS A 18 -1.92 -3.22 2.47
N MET A 19 -2.54 -2.07 2.75
CA MET A 19 -3.46 -1.41 1.83
C MET A 19 -2.75 -1.02 0.53
N MET A 20 -1.58 -0.38 0.62
CA MET A 20 -0.80 0.05 -0.53
C MET A 20 -0.39 -1.13 -1.42
N ARG A 21 0.14 -2.21 -0.82
CA ARG A 21 0.42 -3.46 -1.54
C ARG A 21 -0.81 -4.01 -2.24
N ARG A 22 -1.96 -4.00 -1.55
CA ARG A 22 -3.23 -4.48 -2.11
C ARG A 22 -3.69 -3.62 -3.28
N VAL A 23 -3.62 -2.30 -3.17
CA VAL A 23 -3.96 -1.37 -4.24
C VAL A 23 -3.11 -1.62 -5.48
N ILE A 24 -1.79 -1.69 -5.33
CA ILE A 24 -0.85 -1.91 -6.44
C ILE A 24 -1.14 -3.26 -7.11
N ARG A 25 -1.27 -4.33 -6.32
CA ARG A 25 -1.59 -5.68 -6.84
C ARG A 25 -2.94 -5.74 -7.53
N ASP A 26 -4.00 -5.23 -6.88
CA ASP A 26 -5.36 -5.29 -7.42
C ASP A 26 -5.47 -4.44 -8.70
N ASN A 27 -4.71 -3.34 -8.81
CA ASN A 27 -4.65 -2.54 -10.02
C ASN A 27 -3.93 -3.26 -11.18
N ARG A 28 -2.78 -3.89 -10.90
CA ARG A 28 -1.97 -4.61 -11.91
C ARG A 28 -2.64 -5.91 -12.38
N GLU A 29 -3.10 -6.73 -11.44
CA GLU A 29 -3.50 -8.12 -11.73
C GLU A 29 -5.00 -8.29 -11.94
N ARG A 30 -5.83 -7.43 -11.31
CA ARG A 30 -7.30 -7.58 -11.31
C ARG A 30 -8.01 -6.47 -12.07
N GLY A 31 -7.30 -5.43 -12.49
CA GLY A 31 -7.88 -4.26 -13.15
C GLY A 31 -8.81 -3.44 -12.27
N TYR A 32 -8.75 -3.61 -10.95
CA TYR A 32 -9.53 -2.76 -10.04
C TYR A 32 -8.92 -1.38 -9.95
N SER A 33 -9.78 -0.37 -9.85
CA SER A 33 -9.30 0.99 -9.64
C SER A 33 -8.73 1.13 -8.22
N PRO A 34 -7.71 1.96 -8.01
CA PRO A 34 -7.15 2.20 -6.68
C PRO A 34 -8.21 2.71 -5.71
N ARG A 35 -9.11 3.57 -6.21
CA ARG A 35 -10.21 4.17 -5.47
C ARG A 35 -11.22 3.13 -5.01
N PHE A 36 -11.55 2.15 -5.86
CA PHE A 36 -12.38 1.02 -5.48
C PHE A 36 -11.76 0.24 -4.31
N THR A 37 -10.48 -0.13 -4.42
CA THR A 37 -9.77 -0.90 -3.38
C THR A 37 -9.68 -0.14 -2.05
N ILE A 38 -9.41 1.17 -2.09
CA ILE A 38 -9.41 2.02 -0.89
C ILE A 38 -10.81 2.14 -0.30
N GLY A 39 -11.83 2.24 -1.15
CA GLY A 39 -13.23 2.36 -0.73
C GLY A 39 -13.78 1.12 -0.03
N ILE A 40 -13.19 -0.06 -0.21
CA ILE A 40 -13.54 -1.29 0.51
C ILE A 40 -12.59 -1.58 1.69
N TRP A 41 -11.53 -0.80 1.87
CA TRP A 41 -10.54 -1.02 2.92
C TRP A 41 -11.13 -1.00 4.35
N PRO A 42 -12.10 -0.12 4.69
CA PRO A 42 -12.76 -0.19 6.00
C PRO A 42 -13.40 -1.56 6.28
N ASP A 43 -14.05 -2.18 5.29
CA ASP A 43 -14.65 -3.51 5.46
C ASP A 43 -13.60 -4.60 5.74
N VAL A 44 -12.39 -4.45 5.16
CA VAL A 44 -11.26 -5.34 5.44
C VAL A 44 -10.75 -5.15 6.86
N CYS A 45 -10.63 -3.91 7.32
CA CYS A 45 -10.24 -3.59 8.70
C CYS A 45 -11.26 -4.12 9.72
N ASP A 46 -12.56 -3.94 9.46
CA ASP A 46 -13.63 -4.47 10.31
C ASP A 46 -13.59 -6.00 10.35
N GLY A 47 -13.30 -6.64 9.21
CA GLY A 47 -13.09 -8.08 9.12
C GLY A 47 -11.90 -8.56 9.94
N GLU A 48 -10.77 -7.83 9.88
CA GLU A 48 -9.57 -8.10 10.69
C GLU A 48 -9.89 -7.97 12.19
N GLU A 49 -10.56 -6.89 12.60
CA GLU A 49 -10.87 -6.61 13.99
C GLU A 49 -11.83 -7.63 14.61
N ARG A 50 -12.78 -8.15 13.82
CA ARG A 50 -13.73 -9.16 14.28
C ARG A 50 -13.17 -10.57 14.30
N ASN A 51 -12.33 -10.93 13.31
CA ASN A 51 -12.00 -12.33 13.05
C ASN A 51 -10.51 -12.68 13.23
N ILE A 52 -9.61 -11.69 13.29
CA ILE A 52 -8.16 -11.91 13.38
C ILE A 52 -7.62 -11.36 14.69
N SER A 53 -7.78 -10.05 14.92
CA SER A 53 -7.23 -9.32 16.08
C SER A 53 -7.52 -9.98 17.44
N PRO A 54 -8.71 -10.54 17.72
CA PRO A 54 -9.01 -11.14 19.03
C PRO A 54 -8.19 -12.40 19.33
N TYR A 55 -7.74 -13.10 18.28
CA TYR A 55 -7.06 -14.39 18.41
C TYR A 55 -5.54 -14.29 18.39
N VAL A 56 -4.98 -13.13 18.00
CA VAL A 56 -3.51 -12.93 17.90
C VAL A 56 -2.81 -13.16 19.23
N GLY A 57 -3.42 -12.85 20.37
CA GLY A 57 -2.81 -13.07 21.69
C GLY A 57 -2.73 -14.53 22.14
N GLN A 58 -3.39 -15.44 21.41
CA GLN A 58 -3.48 -16.86 21.76
C GLN A 58 -2.57 -17.74 20.89
N VAL A 59 -1.86 -17.16 19.92
CA VAL A 59 -1.03 -17.92 18.98
C VAL A 59 0.34 -18.24 19.58
N GLU A 60 0.83 -19.44 19.31
CA GLU A 60 2.17 -19.85 19.73
C GLU A 60 3.27 -19.18 18.89
N TYR A 61 2.95 -18.83 17.65
CA TYR A 61 3.89 -18.26 16.70
C TYR A 61 3.27 -17.09 15.92
N PHE A 62 4.03 -16.01 15.79
CA PHE A 62 3.67 -14.83 15.01
C PHE A 62 4.74 -14.56 13.96
N PHE A 63 4.34 -14.35 12.70
CA PHE A 63 5.24 -14.04 11.60
C PHE A 63 4.92 -12.66 11.01
N ASN A 64 5.95 -11.82 10.88
CA ASN A 64 5.85 -10.52 10.25
C ASN A 64 6.59 -10.54 8.91
N SER A 65 5.86 -10.33 7.82
CA SER A 65 6.41 -10.26 6.46
C SER A 65 6.82 -8.84 6.02
N SER A 66 6.88 -7.89 6.95
CA SER A 66 7.33 -6.52 6.67
C SER A 66 8.83 -6.45 6.40
N PHE A 67 9.23 -5.63 5.42
CA PHE A 67 10.64 -5.35 5.10
C PHE A 67 10.99 -3.89 5.41
N VAL A 68 12.19 -3.62 5.92
CA VAL A 68 12.61 -2.24 6.29
C VAL A 68 12.60 -1.28 5.09
N TYR A 69 12.92 -1.80 3.90
CA TYR A 69 12.99 -1.04 2.65
C TYR A 69 11.69 -1.10 1.83
N GLU A 70 10.58 -1.55 2.44
CA GLU A 70 9.33 -1.78 1.72
C GLU A 70 8.65 -0.49 1.25
N LEU A 71 8.64 0.55 2.09
CA LEU A 71 8.00 1.82 1.75
C LEU A 71 8.55 2.47 0.47
N PRO A 72 9.88 2.63 0.27
CA PRO A 72 10.38 3.21 -0.97
C PRO A 72 10.12 2.34 -2.20
N ILE A 73 10.06 1.01 -2.05
CA ILE A 73 9.66 0.11 -3.15
C ILE A 73 8.21 0.36 -3.55
N ILE A 74 7.33 0.44 -2.55
CA ILE A 74 5.91 0.73 -2.77
C ILE A 74 5.74 2.11 -3.41
N ALA A 75 6.54 3.10 -3.01
CA ALA A 75 6.54 4.43 -3.61
C ALA A 75 6.87 4.35 -5.11
N GLU A 76 7.96 3.68 -5.49
CA GLU A 76 8.34 3.51 -6.90
C GLU A 76 7.25 2.75 -7.68
N ALA A 77 6.72 1.68 -7.11
CA ALA A 77 5.71 0.82 -7.75
C ALA A 77 4.31 1.44 -7.86
N GLY A 78 3.97 2.37 -6.95
CA GLY A 78 2.61 2.84 -6.72
C GLY A 78 2.36 4.32 -7.01
N LYS A 79 3.39 5.17 -7.08
CA LYS A 79 3.21 6.62 -7.20
C LYS A 79 2.27 7.02 -8.34
N GLU A 80 2.50 6.52 -9.54
CA GLU A 80 1.63 6.79 -10.70
C GLU A 80 0.20 6.26 -10.52
N ILE A 81 0.06 5.12 -9.84
CA ILE A 81 -1.25 4.49 -9.57
C ILE A 81 -2.06 5.38 -8.62
N PHE A 82 -1.43 5.89 -7.56
CA PHE A 82 -2.08 6.77 -6.59
C PHE A 82 -2.29 8.19 -7.15
N GLU A 83 -1.40 8.68 -8.01
CA GLU A 83 -1.55 9.97 -8.70
C GLU A 83 -2.81 9.98 -9.58
N LYS A 84 -3.02 8.93 -10.39
CA LYS A 84 -4.24 8.76 -11.20
C LYS A 84 -5.52 8.66 -10.37
N ALA A 85 -5.40 8.25 -9.10
CA ALA A 85 -6.52 8.09 -8.19
C ALA A 85 -6.91 9.38 -7.43
N LEU A 86 -6.14 10.47 -7.57
CA LEU A 86 -6.40 11.74 -6.87
C LEU A 86 -7.76 12.34 -7.23
N GLU A 87 -8.16 12.18 -8.48
CA GLU A 87 -9.45 12.62 -8.98
C GLU A 87 -10.49 11.48 -8.89
N PRO A 88 -11.72 11.76 -8.43
CA PRO A 88 -12.82 10.81 -8.47
C PRO A 88 -13.14 10.35 -9.89
N GLU A 89 -13.48 9.08 -10.05
CA GLU A 89 -13.99 8.58 -11.33
C GLU A 89 -15.33 9.22 -11.70
N GLU A 90 -15.64 9.30 -12.99
CA GLU A 90 -16.89 9.89 -13.48
C GLU A 90 -18.15 9.22 -12.91
N LYS A 91 -18.05 7.93 -12.58
CA LYS A 91 -19.15 7.12 -12.05
C LYS A 91 -19.32 7.28 -10.53
N GLU A 92 -18.39 7.94 -9.84
CA GLU A 92 -18.48 8.14 -8.40
C GLU A 92 -19.41 9.31 -8.05
N ASP A 93 -20.28 9.09 -7.06
CA ASP A 93 -21.03 10.17 -6.44
C ASP A 93 -20.07 11.07 -5.65
N LYS A 94 -19.81 12.27 -6.19
CA LYS A 94 -18.90 13.26 -5.60
C LYS A 94 -19.34 13.77 -4.22
N THR A 95 -20.63 13.67 -3.90
CA THR A 95 -21.20 14.13 -2.63
C THR A 95 -21.27 13.06 -1.55
N ALA A 96 -21.07 11.79 -1.91
CA ALA A 96 -21.10 10.70 -0.96
C ALA A 96 -19.95 10.80 0.07
N ALA A 97 -20.26 10.52 1.34
CA ALA A 97 -19.28 10.46 2.42
C ALA A 97 -18.14 9.46 2.13
N LYS A 98 -18.46 8.36 1.43
CA LYS A 98 -17.50 7.36 0.96
C LYS A 98 -16.45 7.99 0.03
N THR A 99 -16.88 8.82 -0.91
CA THR A 99 -15.98 9.49 -1.86
C THR A 99 -15.09 10.50 -1.17
N ALA A 100 -15.63 11.22 -0.17
CA ALA A 100 -14.83 12.13 0.67
C ALA A 100 -13.74 11.37 1.45
N PHE A 101 -14.07 10.23 2.05
CA PHE A 101 -13.10 9.36 2.71
C PHE A 101 -12.00 8.90 1.75
N VAL A 102 -12.36 8.35 0.58
CA VAL A 102 -11.38 7.90 -0.42
C VAL A 102 -10.48 9.04 -0.88
N ASN A 103 -11.04 10.24 -1.10
CA ASN A 103 -10.24 11.42 -1.46
C ASN A 103 -9.21 11.80 -0.39
N CYS A 104 -9.59 11.76 0.88
CA CYS A 104 -8.67 12.01 1.98
C CYS A 104 -7.57 10.96 2.03
N GLU A 105 -7.93 9.67 1.92
CA GLU A 105 -6.96 8.57 2.00
C GLU A 105 -6.00 8.54 0.82
N VAL A 106 -6.49 8.73 -0.42
CA VAL A 106 -5.62 8.81 -1.60
C VAL A 106 -4.63 9.95 -1.45
N ARG A 107 -5.07 11.15 -1.02
CA ARG A 107 -4.16 12.30 -0.83
C ARG A 107 -3.14 12.05 0.26
N ARG A 108 -3.54 11.43 1.37
CA ARG A 108 -2.66 11.08 2.49
C ARG A 108 -1.56 10.12 2.04
N ILE A 109 -1.94 9.04 1.35
CA ILE A 109 -1.01 8.03 0.86
C ILE A 109 -0.12 8.58 -0.25
N HIS A 110 -0.69 9.29 -1.24
CA HIS A 110 0.08 9.89 -2.32
C HIS A 110 1.16 10.83 -1.79
N ARG A 111 0.85 11.62 -0.75
CA ARG A 111 1.83 12.48 -0.07
C ARG A 111 2.94 11.66 0.58
N LEU A 112 2.60 10.61 1.33
CA LEU A 112 3.56 9.71 1.96
C LEU A 112 4.51 9.08 0.92
N LEU A 113 3.96 8.57 -0.18
CA LEU A 113 4.75 7.96 -1.25
C LEU A 113 5.66 8.98 -1.95
N THR A 114 5.17 10.20 -2.18
CA THR A 114 5.98 11.27 -2.78
C THR A 114 7.14 11.69 -1.87
N MET A 115 6.93 11.67 -0.56
CA MET A 115 7.98 11.99 0.43
C MET A 115 9.02 10.87 0.56
N SER A 116 8.64 9.62 0.29
CA SER A 116 9.46 8.42 0.53
C SER A 116 10.71 8.28 -0.36
N GLY A 117 11.02 9.29 -1.18
CA GLY A 117 12.22 9.36 -2.00
C GLY A 117 12.28 8.28 -3.09
N HIS A 118 13.32 8.35 -3.91
CA HIS A 118 13.64 7.28 -4.86
C HIS A 118 14.67 6.35 -4.24
N MET A 119 14.44 5.04 -4.32
CA MET A 119 15.42 4.04 -3.91
C MET A 119 16.05 3.39 -5.12
N TYR A 120 17.34 3.07 -5.00
CA TYR A 120 18.05 2.29 -6.00
C TYR A 120 17.52 0.86 -6.04
N MET A 121 16.66 0.55 -7.02
CA MET A 121 15.97 -0.74 -7.13
C MET A 121 16.91 -1.95 -7.25
N LYS A 122 18.16 -1.77 -7.71
CA LYS A 122 19.14 -2.89 -7.73
C LYS A 122 19.64 -3.30 -6.34
N ALA A 123 19.30 -2.54 -5.29
CA ALA A 123 19.55 -2.94 -3.90
C ALA A 123 18.57 -4.03 -3.43
N ILE A 124 17.46 -4.25 -4.16
CA ILE A 124 16.52 -5.33 -3.85
C ILE A 124 17.21 -6.67 -4.11
N ARG A 125 17.23 -7.52 -3.08
CA ARG A 125 17.77 -8.87 -3.21
C ARG A 125 16.89 -9.68 -4.16
N ARG A 126 17.48 -10.20 -5.24
CA ARG A 126 16.81 -11.10 -6.17
C ARG A 126 16.22 -12.32 -5.45
N GLY A 127 15.01 -12.70 -5.83
CA GLY A 127 14.24 -13.79 -5.22
C GLY A 127 13.67 -13.48 -3.83
N SER A 128 13.70 -12.21 -3.40
CA SER A 128 12.97 -11.78 -2.19
C SER A 128 11.49 -11.58 -2.50
N GLY A 129 10.63 -11.60 -1.47
CA GLY A 129 9.20 -11.32 -1.66
C GLY A 129 8.92 -9.93 -2.23
N MET A 130 9.82 -8.97 -2.01
CA MET A 130 9.72 -7.64 -2.64
C MET A 130 10.12 -7.66 -4.13
N ASP A 131 11.10 -8.48 -4.51
CA ASP A 131 11.46 -8.71 -5.92
C ASP A 131 10.30 -9.35 -6.69
N GLU A 132 9.63 -10.34 -6.07
CA GLU A 132 8.42 -10.97 -6.63
C GLU A 132 7.24 -10.00 -6.72
N PHE A 133 7.03 -9.17 -5.68
CA PHE A 133 5.95 -8.17 -5.66
C PHE A 133 6.10 -7.13 -6.77
N VAL A 134 7.34 -6.65 -6.98
CA VAL A 134 7.65 -5.62 -7.97
C VAL A 134 7.63 -6.20 -9.39
N GLY A 135 8.11 -7.43 -9.55
CA GLY A 135 8.25 -8.16 -10.81
C GLY A 135 9.49 -7.73 -11.60
N GLU A 136 10.09 -8.67 -12.33
CA GLU A 136 11.37 -8.47 -13.04
C GLU A 136 11.36 -7.27 -14.01
N LYS A 137 10.23 -6.99 -14.67
CA LYS A 137 10.08 -5.88 -15.63
C LYS A 137 10.37 -4.51 -15.01
N PHE A 138 9.91 -4.31 -13.77
CA PHE A 138 10.02 -3.01 -13.10
C PHE A 138 11.46 -2.66 -12.70
N VAL A 139 12.31 -3.68 -12.49
CA VAL A 139 13.74 -3.53 -12.18
C VAL A 139 14.56 -3.18 -13.42
N GLU A 140 14.08 -3.53 -14.62
CA GLU A 140 14.74 -3.21 -15.88
C GLU A 140 14.39 -1.82 -16.41
N ASP A 141 13.19 -1.32 -16.14
CA ASP A 141 12.70 -0.02 -16.62
C ASP A 141 13.34 1.19 -15.90
N THR A 142 13.93 1.00 -14.72
CA THR A 142 14.66 2.07 -13.98
C THR A 142 16.06 2.37 -14.56
N LYS A 143 16.31 2.06 -15.84
CA LYS A 143 17.59 2.18 -16.55
C LYS A 143 17.87 3.58 -17.15
N GLN A 144 17.01 4.57 -16.95
CA GLN A 144 17.22 5.94 -17.47
C GLN A 144 17.72 6.91 -16.41
#